data_AF-A0A1G4KEY7-F1
#
_entry.id   AF-A0A1G4KEY7-F1
#
_cell.length_a   1.000
_cell.length_b   1.000
_cell.length_c   1.000
_cell.angle_alpha   90.00
_cell.angle_beta   90.00
_cell.angle_gamma   90.00
#
_symmetry.space_group_name_H-M   'P 1'
#
loop_
_entity.id
_entity.type
_entity.pdbx_description
1 polymer ?
#
loop_
_entity_poly.entity_id
_entity_poly.type
_entity_poly.pdbx_seq_one_letter_code
_entity_poly.pdbx_strand_id
1 'polypeptide(L)'
;MLKRWLVPKLLIGLLLLFGQALANTETLVFGVPSDFEYGSAELTIDHPHLSLINTNRAIQNFDVPLDSTFKVEVQGLDAGDTYQAKFCWTAIHPVDIQMIGWSMEKQPASSNNKDLTIFVSFEVTPSSYPAFKASTVPVSVSVAAIRFGLPVDLYATFIYIALVMVATYCIYRRLNLYIW
;
A
#
# COMPACT_ATOMS: atom_id res chain seq x y z
N MET A 1 10.38 38.57 26.79
CA MET A 1 10.61 37.12 27.03
C MET A 1 9.38 36.31 26.62
N LEU A 2 9.11 36.21 25.32
CA LEU A 2 7.99 35.40 24.82
C LEU A 2 8.38 33.92 24.95
N LYS A 3 7.65 33.21 25.81
CA LYS A 3 7.76 31.81 26.23
C LYS A 3 8.47 30.87 25.24
N ARG A 4 9.76 30.60 25.50
CA ARG A 4 10.55 29.49 24.89
C ARG A 4 9.85 28.11 24.98
N TRP A 5 8.90 27.96 25.90
CA TRP A 5 8.09 26.75 26.13
C TRP A 5 6.89 26.60 25.18
N LEU A 6 6.48 27.64 24.43
CA LEU A 6 5.34 27.55 23.51
C LEU A 6 5.72 26.88 22.18
N VAL A 7 6.95 27.11 21.70
CA VAL A 7 7.44 26.56 20.42
C VAL A 7 7.38 25.03 20.37
N PRO A 8 7.92 24.26 21.35
CA PRO A 8 7.83 22.80 21.29
C PRO A 8 6.37 22.29 21.38
N LYS A 9 5.51 22.96 22.16
CA LYS A 9 4.09 22.59 22.26
C LYS A 9 3.33 22.84 20.95
N LEU A 10 3.62 23.96 20.28
CA LEU A 10 3.07 24.28 18.96
C LEU A 10 3.55 23.26 17.91
N LEU A 11 4.82 22.88 17.96
CA LEU A 11 5.42 21.92 17.02
C LEU A 11 4.84 20.51 17.21
N ILE A 12 4.65 20.08 18.46
CA ILE A 12 3.94 18.83 18.80
C ILE A 12 2.48 18.90 18.36
N GLY A 13 1.81 20.03 18.61
CA GLY A 13 0.44 20.26 18.17
C GLY A 13 0.29 20.17 16.65
N LEU A 14 1.19 20.80 15.90
CA LEU A 14 1.24 20.70 14.43
C LEU A 14 1.47 19.25 13.98
N LEU A 15 2.46 18.57 14.55
CA LEU A 15 2.76 17.17 14.20
C LEU A 15 1.57 16.24 14.46
N LEU A 16 0.83 16.44 15.55
CA LEU A 16 -0.39 15.69 15.86
C LEU A 16 -1.54 16.00 14.90
N LEU A 17 -1.62 17.23 14.39
CA LEU A 17 -2.64 17.67 13.42
C LEU A 17 -2.35 17.15 12.01
N PHE A 18 -1.08 17.18 11.59
CA PHE A 18 -0.65 16.68 10.28
C PHE A 18 -0.45 15.16 10.25
N GLY A 19 -0.37 14.49 11.41
CA GLY A 19 -0.29 13.03 11.51
C GLY A 19 -1.63 12.31 11.36
N GLN A 20 -2.76 13.03 11.26
CA GLN A 20 -4.08 12.44 11.04
C GLN A 20 -4.25 12.03 9.57
N ALA A 21 -3.66 10.91 9.17
CA ALA A 21 -3.97 10.28 7.90
C ALA A 21 -5.33 9.56 8.02
N LEU A 22 -6.40 10.22 7.58
CA LEU A 22 -7.77 9.67 7.53
C LEU A 22 -7.95 8.78 6.30
N ALA A 23 -7.09 7.78 6.16
CA ALA A 23 -7.23 6.73 5.17
C ALA A 23 -7.39 5.40 5.89
N ASN A 24 -8.46 4.70 5.57
CA ASN A 24 -8.59 3.30 5.97
C ASN A 24 -7.68 2.47 5.08
N THR A 25 -7.12 1.39 5.62
CA THR A 25 -6.20 0.54 4.89
C THR A 25 -6.43 -0.90 5.29
N GLU A 26 -6.66 -1.74 4.29
CA GLU A 26 -6.64 -3.19 4.44
C GLU A 26 -5.42 -3.77 3.75
N THR A 27 -4.98 -4.95 4.20
CA THR A 27 -3.75 -5.57 3.69
C THR A 27 -3.92 -7.05 3.43
N LEU A 28 -3.23 -7.52 2.39
CA LEU A 28 -3.11 -8.93 2.03
C LEU A 28 -1.64 -9.27 1.85
N VAL A 29 -1.20 -10.38 2.42
CA VAL A 29 0.12 -10.94 2.16
C VAL A 29 -0.03 -12.24 1.40
N PHE A 30 0.67 -12.38 0.28
CA PHE A 30 0.63 -13.57 -0.55
C PHE A 30 2.01 -13.95 -1.05
N GLY A 31 2.25 -15.25 -1.19
CA GLY A 31 3.49 -15.82 -1.69
C GLY A 31 3.30 -16.34 -3.11
N VAL A 32 4.25 -16.04 -3.98
CA VAL A 32 4.32 -16.55 -5.35
C VAL A 32 4.99 -17.92 -5.31
N PRO A 33 4.41 -18.98 -5.91
CA PRO A 33 5.06 -20.28 -5.99
C PRO A 33 6.43 -20.22 -6.66
N SER A 34 7.34 -21.11 -6.27
CA SER A 34 8.69 -21.17 -6.82
C SER A 34 8.75 -21.64 -8.28
N ASP A 35 7.71 -22.34 -8.73
CA ASP A 35 7.51 -22.84 -10.10
C ASP A 35 6.70 -21.87 -10.98
N PHE A 36 6.43 -20.66 -10.49
CA PHE A 36 5.73 -19.63 -11.25
C PHE A 36 6.58 -19.16 -12.44
N GLU A 37 6.06 -19.31 -13.65
CA GLU A 37 6.62 -18.75 -14.88
C GLU A 37 5.72 -17.59 -15.33
N TYR A 38 6.25 -16.37 -15.33
CA TYR A 38 5.52 -15.21 -15.83
C TYR A 38 5.43 -15.27 -17.37
N GLY A 39 4.22 -15.44 -17.89
CA GLY A 39 3.96 -15.37 -19.33
C GLY A 39 4.16 -13.95 -19.84
N SER A 40 5.25 -13.70 -20.56
CA SER A 40 5.57 -12.39 -21.14
C SER A 40 4.79 -12.09 -22.44
N ALA A 41 3.65 -12.75 -22.67
CA ALA A 41 2.90 -12.59 -23.90
C ALA A 41 2.41 -11.14 -24.02
N GLU A 42 2.56 -10.54 -25.20
CA GLU A 42 2.13 -9.16 -25.50
C GLU A 42 0.73 -8.92 -24.93
N LEU A 43 0.70 -8.05 -23.92
CA LEU A 43 -0.43 -7.83 -23.03
C LEU A 43 -1.63 -7.29 -23.80
N THR A 44 -2.60 -8.14 -24.09
CA THR A 44 -3.98 -7.67 -24.28
C THR A 44 -4.48 -7.18 -22.92
N ILE A 45 -4.43 -5.86 -22.72
CA ILE A 45 -4.92 -5.18 -21.52
C ILE A 45 -6.46 -5.26 -21.52
N ASP A 46 -7.00 -6.38 -21.05
CA ASP A 46 -8.45 -6.55 -20.90
C ASP A 46 -8.90 -6.34 -19.44
N HIS A 47 -7.95 -6.25 -18.50
CA HIS A 47 -8.21 -6.14 -17.07
C HIS A 47 -7.44 -4.97 -16.41
N PRO A 48 -7.99 -4.41 -15.31
CA PRO A 48 -7.23 -3.53 -14.43
C PRO A 48 -5.95 -4.25 -13.97
N HIS A 49 -4.79 -3.65 -14.20
CA HIS A 49 -3.50 -4.27 -13.91
C HIS A 49 -2.59 -3.31 -13.16
N LEU A 50 -1.64 -3.87 -12.43
CA LEU A 50 -0.60 -3.18 -11.68
C LEU A 50 0.74 -3.87 -11.94
N SER A 51 1.71 -3.13 -12.48
CA SER A 51 2.99 -3.68 -12.91
C SER A 51 4.11 -3.37 -11.92
N LEU A 52 4.83 -4.43 -11.51
CA LEU A 52 6.06 -4.38 -10.72
C LEU A 52 7.32 -4.54 -11.60
N ILE A 53 7.18 -4.46 -12.93
CA ILE A 53 8.33 -4.61 -13.83
C ILE A 53 9.37 -3.52 -13.52
N ASN A 54 10.60 -3.95 -13.23
CA ASN A 54 11.72 -3.09 -12.83
C ASN A 54 11.53 -2.32 -11.52
N THR A 55 10.56 -2.71 -10.68
CA THR A 55 10.32 -2.07 -9.37
C THR A 55 9.89 -3.08 -8.32
N ASN A 56 10.33 -2.89 -7.07
CA ASN A 56 9.86 -3.71 -5.95
C ASN A 56 8.52 -3.23 -5.38
N ARG A 57 7.96 -2.16 -5.94
CA ARG A 57 6.72 -1.53 -5.48
C ARG A 57 5.99 -0.83 -6.62
N ALA A 58 4.68 -0.97 -6.65
CA ALA A 58 3.80 -0.20 -7.52
C ALA A 58 2.54 0.25 -6.77
N ILE A 59 1.96 1.37 -7.19
CA ILE A 59 0.72 1.92 -6.64
C ILE A 59 -0.11 2.46 -7.79
N GLN A 60 -1.40 2.16 -7.77
CA GLN A 60 -2.35 2.68 -8.75
C GLN A 60 -3.71 2.89 -8.12
N ASN A 61 -4.41 3.92 -8.59
CA ASN A 61 -5.77 4.21 -8.16
C ASN A 61 -6.75 3.59 -9.15
N PHE A 62 -7.78 2.93 -8.62
CA PHE A 62 -8.85 2.33 -9.37
C PHE A 62 -10.19 2.86 -8.89
N ASP A 63 -11.09 3.12 -9.83
CA ASP A 63 -12.48 3.43 -9.52
C ASP A 63 -13.24 2.11 -9.36
N VAL A 64 -13.40 1.67 -8.12
CA VAL A 64 -13.92 0.34 -7.80
C VAL A 64 -15.44 0.40 -7.66
N PRO A 65 -16.21 -0.42 -8.40
CA PRO A 65 -17.66 -0.53 -8.22
C PRO A 65 -18.03 -1.11 -6.85
N LEU A 66 -19.11 -0.59 -6.27
CA LEU A 66 -19.67 -1.11 -5.02
C LEU A 66 -20.36 -2.46 -5.24
N ASP A 67 -20.44 -3.26 -4.17
CA ASP A 67 -21.18 -4.53 -4.08
C ASP A 67 -20.80 -5.54 -5.18
N SER A 68 -19.55 -5.49 -5.63
CA SER A 68 -19.01 -6.41 -6.62
C SER A 68 -17.55 -6.74 -6.33
N THR A 69 -17.14 -7.94 -6.75
CA THR A 69 -15.75 -8.36 -6.65
C THR A 69 -14.93 -7.66 -7.72
N PHE A 70 -13.98 -6.84 -7.29
CA PHE A 70 -13.01 -6.20 -8.17
C PHE A 70 -11.72 -7.01 -8.18
N LYS A 71 -11.17 -7.26 -9.38
CA LYS A 71 -9.92 -8.00 -9.57
C LYS A 71 -8.89 -7.09 -10.22
N VAL A 72 -7.67 -7.12 -9.67
CA VAL A 72 -6.51 -6.42 -10.21
C VAL A 72 -5.45 -7.47 -10.55
N GLU A 73 -5.03 -7.49 -11.80
CA GLU A 73 -3.91 -8.28 -12.26
C GLU A 73 -2.60 -7.69 -11.72
N VAL A 74 -1.72 -8.54 -11.16
CA VAL A 74 -0.40 -8.11 -10.68
C VAL A 74 0.69 -8.71 -11.56
N GLN A 75 1.45 -7.84 -12.21
CA GLN A 75 2.46 -8.20 -13.21
C GLN A 75 3.87 -7.98 -12.68
N GLY A 76 4.87 -8.67 -13.25
CA GLY A 76 6.28 -8.51 -12.84
C GLY A 76 6.57 -9.09 -11.45
N LEU A 77 5.87 -10.17 -11.09
CA LEU A 77 6.10 -10.92 -9.86
C LEU A 77 7.23 -11.94 -10.08
N ASP A 78 8.11 -12.04 -9.09
CA ASP A 78 9.22 -13.00 -9.07
C ASP A 78 8.79 -14.30 -8.39
N ALA A 79 9.20 -15.43 -8.97
CA ALA A 79 8.88 -16.75 -8.44
C ALA A 79 9.52 -16.97 -7.05
N GLY A 80 8.75 -17.53 -6.11
CA GLY A 80 9.20 -17.79 -4.75
C GLY A 80 9.20 -16.56 -3.82
N ASP A 81 8.88 -15.37 -4.32
CA ASP A 81 8.84 -14.16 -3.51
C ASP A 81 7.48 -13.93 -2.84
N THR A 82 7.51 -13.18 -1.74
CA THR A 82 6.31 -12.78 -0.99
C THR A 82 6.03 -11.30 -1.20
N TYR A 83 4.76 -10.97 -1.41
CA TYR A 83 4.30 -9.60 -1.65
C TYR A 83 3.23 -9.21 -0.63
N GLN A 84 3.17 -7.91 -0.35
CA GLN A 84 2.09 -7.29 0.41
C GLN A 84 1.30 -6.37 -0.51
N ALA A 85 0.02 -6.68 -0.68
CA ALA A 85 -0.95 -5.75 -1.25
C ALA A 85 -1.59 -4.91 -0.13
N LYS A 86 -1.79 -3.62 -0.38
CA LYS A 86 -2.53 -2.70 0.49
C LYS A 86 -3.59 -1.98 -0.32
N PHE A 87 -4.79 -1.92 0.26
CA PHE A 87 -5.95 -1.27 -0.33
C PHE A 87 -6.28 -0.07 0.55
N CYS A 88 -6.06 1.14 0.05
CA CYS A 88 -6.26 2.37 0.78
C CYS A 88 -7.42 3.15 0.20
N TRP A 89 -8.32 3.63 1.05
CA TRP A 89 -9.41 4.52 0.67
C TRP A 89 -9.57 5.63 1.71
N THR A 90 -10.16 6.75 1.30
CA THR A 90 -10.33 7.89 2.21
C THR A 90 -11.54 7.68 3.10
N ALA A 91 -11.46 8.14 4.36
CA ALA A 91 -12.57 8.09 5.30
C ALA A 91 -13.81 8.90 4.87
N ILE A 92 -13.66 9.78 3.85
CA ILE A 92 -14.77 10.49 3.21
C ILE A 92 -15.71 9.51 2.48
N HIS A 93 -15.18 8.37 2.02
CA HIS A 93 -15.96 7.28 1.43
C HIS A 93 -16.20 6.23 2.52
N PRO A 94 -17.40 6.18 3.13
CA PRO A 94 -17.70 5.28 4.23
C PRO A 94 -18.04 3.89 3.69
N VAL A 95 -17.02 3.26 3.10
CA VAL A 95 -17.07 1.89 2.59
C VAL A 95 -16.18 1.00 3.44
N ASP A 96 -16.47 -0.30 3.38
CA ASP A 96 -15.67 -1.36 3.97
C ASP A 96 -15.13 -2.26 2.84
N ILE A 97 -13.88 -2.71 2.99
CA ILE A 97 -13.26 -3.62 2.03
C ILE A 97 -13.26 -5.02 2.65
N GLN A 98 -13.98 -5.94 2.01
CA GLN A 98 -14.18 -7.30 2.49
C GLN A 98 -13.71 -8.32 1.45
N MET A 99 -13.73 -9.60 1.84
CA MET A 99 -13.41 -10.75 0.97
C MET A 99 -12.10 -10.61 0.20
N ILE A 100 -11.08 -10.07 0.87
CA ILE A 100 -9.76 -9.87 0.28
C ILE A 100 -9.10 -11.22 0.06
N GLY A 101 -8.65 -11.45 -1.16
CA GLY A 101 -8.01 -12.70 -1.55
C GLY A 101 -7.12 -12.53 -2.77
N TRP A 102 -6.50 -13.63 -3.16
CA TRP A 102 -5.73 -13.70 -4.39
C TRP A 102 -5.97 -15.06 -5.05
N SER A 103 -5.87 -15.07 -6.37
CA SER A 103 -6.03 -16.27 -7.19
C SER A 103 -4.97 -16.31 -8.29
N MET A 104 -4.66 -17.52 -8.73
CA MET A 104 -3.90 -17.77 -9.95
C MET A 104 -4.86 -18.29 -11.02
N GLU A 105 -4.87 -17.64 -12.17
CA GLU A 105 -5.71 -18.01 -13.30
C GLU A 105 -4.84 -18.23 -14.53
N LYS A 106 -5.23 -19.15 -15.40
CA LYS A 106 -4.54 -19.38 -16.67
C LYS A 106 -4.91 -18.29 -17.65
N GLN A 107 -3.94 -17.73 -18.35
CA GLN A 107 -4.21 -16.72 -19.36
C GLN A 107 -5.00 -17.33 -20.52
N PRO A 108 -6.20 -16.81 -20.86
CA PRO A 108 -7.07 -17.44 -21.85
C PRO A 108 -6.49 -17.43 -23.28
N ALA A 109 -5.56 -16.51 -23.56
CA ALA A 109 -4.91 -16.34 -24.85
C ALA A 109 -3.63 -17.18 -25.04
N SER A 110 -3.14 -17.86 -24.00
CA SER A 110 -1.90 -18.63 -24.12
C SER A 110 -2.17 -20.09 -24.50
N SER A 111 -1.54 -20.52 -25.59
CA SER A 111 -1.46 -21.95 -25.97
C SER A 111 -0.55 -22.75 -25.02
N ASN A 112 0.26 -22.07 -24.21
CA ASN A 112 1.11 -22.69 -23.20
C ASN A 112 0.36 -22.84 -21.88
N ASN A 113 0.24 -24.08 -21.42
CA ASN A 113 -0.42 -24.44 -20.16
C ASN A 113 0.24 -23.87 -18.88
N LYS A 114 1.34 -23.13 -19.04
CA LYS A 114 2.19 -22.59 -17.98
C LYS A 114 2.03 -21.10 -17.72
N ASP A 115 1.31 -20.37 -18.59
CA ASP A 115 1.18 -18.92 -18.44
C ASP A 115 0.11 -18.63 -17.39
N LEU A 116 0.57 -18.43 -16.15
CA LEU A 116 -0.25 -18.11 -15.00
C LEU A 116 -0.23 -16.62 -14.74
N THR A 117 -1.41 -16.09 -14.44
CA THR A 117 -1.62 -14.69 -14.07
C THR A 117 -2.11 -14.65 -12.64
N ILE A 118 -1.53 -13.76 -11.83
CA ILE A 118 -1.92 -13.57 -10.44
C ILE A 118 -2.88 -12.39 -10.36
N PHE A 119 -4.04 -12.64 -9.75
CA PHE A 119 -5.05 -11.64 -9.47
C PHE A 119 -5.16 -11.42 -7.97
N VAL A 120 -5.31 -10.17 -7.59
CA VAL A 120 -5.71 -9.77 -6.25
C VAL A 120 -7.15 -9.30 -6.33
N SER A 121 -8.02 -9.86 -5.47
CA SER A 121 -9.45 -9.62 -5.49
C SER A 121 -9.95 -9.09 -4.16
N PHE A 122 -10.92 -8.18 -4.21
CA PHE A 122 -11.57 -7.65 -3.02
C PHE A 122 -13.00 -7.19 -3.35
N GLU A 123 -13.85 -7.11 -2.35
CA GLU A 123 -15.23 -6.60 -2.45
C GLU A 123 -15.33 -5.30 -1.66
N VAL A 124 -16.03 -4.30 -2.22
CA VAL A 124 -16.25 -3.01 -1.56
C VAL A 124 -17.72 -2.87 -1.24
N THR A 125 -18.07 -2.83 0.05
CA THR A 125 -19.45 -2.71 0.52
C THR A 125 -19.69 -1.35 1.20
N PRO A 126 -20.85 -0.71 1.01
CA PRO A 126 -21.17 0.55 1.67
C PRO A 126 -21.42 0.32 3.16
N SER A 127 -20.73 1.08 4.02
CA SER A 127 -20.81 0.99 5.48
C SER A 127 -21.20 2.35 6.09
N SER A 128 -22.34 2.90 5.66
CA SER A 128 -22.84 4.18 6.19
C SER A 128 -24.35 4.25 6.34
N TYR A 129 -24.78 5.09 7.29
CA TYR A 129 -26.15 5.58 7.39
C TYR A 129 -26.15 7.12 7.35
N PRO A 130 -26.86 7.78 6.42
CA PRO A 130 -27.69 7.20 5.36
C PRO A 130 -26.89 6.42 4.31
N ALA A 131 -27.58 5.63 3.49
CA ALA A 131 -26.97 4.79 2.47
C ALA A 131 -26.10 5.63 1.51
N PHE A 132 -24.86 5.17 1.31
CA PHE A 132 -23.90 5.79 0.41
C PHE A 132 -24.40 5.69 -1.04
N LYS A 133 -24.38 6.80 -1.79
CA LYS A 133 -25.07 6.92 -3.09
C LYS A 133 -24.15 6.84 -4.31
N ALA A 134 -22.83 6.80 -4.14
CA ALA A 134 -21.92 6.70 -5.27
C ALA A 134 -21.94 5.28 -5.83
N SER A 135 -21.72 5.12 -7.14
CA SER A 135 -21.61 3.81 -7.80
C SER A 135 -20.22 3.19 -7.69
N THR A 136 -19.20 4.04 -7.52
CA THR A 136 -17.79 3.66 -7.44
C THR A 136 -17.09 4.43 -6.32
N VAL A 137 -15.97 3.89 -5.83
CA VAL A 137 -15.09 4.54 -4.87
C VAL A 137 -13.65 4.45 -5.36
N PRO A 138 -12.87 5.55 -5.28
CA PRO A 138 -11.45 5.50 -5.59
C PRO A 138 -10.70 4.71 -4.51
N VAL A 139 -10.15 3.56 -4.90
CA VAL A 139 -9.30 2.71 -4.06
C VAL A 139 -7.89 2.74 -4.61
N SER A 140 -6.94 3.10 -3.77
CA SER A 140 -5.52 3.01 -4.08
C SER A 140 -5.04 1.60 -3.75
N VAL A 141 -4.63 0.86 -4.77
CA VAL A 141 -4.04 -0.46 -4.61
C VAL A 141 -2.54 -0.31 -4.75
N SER A 142 -1.81 -0.74 -3.72
CA SER A 142 -0.36 -0.80 -3.75
C SER A 142 0.11 -2.22 -3.52
N VAL A 143 1.14 -2.64 -4.25
CA VAL A 143 1.80 -3.92 -4.03
C VAL A 143 3.29 -3.65 -3.83
N ALA A 144 3.86 -4.27 -2.81
CA ALA A 144 5.29 -4.19 -2.50
C ALA A 144 5.85 -5.57 -2.18
N ALA A 145 7.06 -5.85 -2.66
CA ALA A 145 7.80 -7.03 -2.26
C ALA A 145 8.13 -6.98 -0.75
N ILE A 146 8.13 -8.14 -0.12
CA ILE A 146 8.59 -8.33 1.26
C ILE A 146 9.99 -8.93 1.20
N ARG A 147 10.97 -8.21 1.77
CA ARG A 147 12.35 -8.67 1.89
C ARG A 147 12.69 -8.78 3.37
N PHE A 148 13.39 -9.84 3.78
CA PHE A 148 13.75 -10.05 5.20
C PHE A 148 12.57 -9.92 6.19
N GLY A 149 11.37 -10.35 5.79
CA GLY A 149 10.16 -10.26 6.60
C GLY A 149 9.53 -8.86 6.70
N LEU A 150 10.06 -7.86 5.99
CA LEU A 150 9.54 -6.49 5.98
C LEU A 150 9.18 -6.03 4.55
N PRO A 151 8.03 -5.36 4.37
CA PRO A 151 7.70 -4.65 3.14
C PRO A 151 8.79 -3.63 2.78
N VAL A 152 9.23 -3.63 1.52
CA VAL A 152 10.31 -2.74 1.04
C VAL A 152 9.97 -1.25 1.21
N ASP A 153 8.68 -0.90 1.23
CA ASP A 153 8.21 0.47 1.42
C ASP A 153 8.46 1.03 2.83
N LEU A 154 8.66 0.18 3.84
CA LEU A 154 8.95 0.59 5.21
C LEU A 154 10.43 0.94 5.45
N TYR A 155 11.36 0.48 4.60
CA TYR A 155 12.79 0.70 4.83
C TYR A 155 13.17 2.17 4.80
N ALA A 156 12.63 2.95 3.86
CA ALA A 156 12.88 4.39 3.79
C ALA A 156 12.43 5.09 5.09
N THR A 157 11.28 4.67 5.64
CA THR A 157 10.74 5.19 6.89
C THR A 157 11.64 4.85 8.08
N PHE A 158 12.14 3.63 8.17
CA PHE A 158 13.07 3.24 9.24
C PHE A 158 14.38 4.02 9.19
N ILE A 159 14.96 4.18 8.00
CA ILE A 159 16.17 4.98 7.79
C ILE A 159 15.92 6.43 8.22
N TYR A 160 14.79 7.00 7.81
CA TYR A 160 14.39 8.35 8.20
C TYR A 160 14.27 8.51 9.72
N ILE A 161 13.54 7.60 10.40
CA ILE A 161 13.39 7.62 11.86
C ILE A 161 14.76 7.54 12.55
N ALA A 162 15.64 6.65 12.10
CA ALA A 162 16.99 6.52 12.65
C ALA A 162 17.80 7.81 12.50
N LEU A 163 17.77 8.44 11.32
CA LEU A 163 18.46 9.71 11.07
C LEU A 163 17.93 10.84 11.95
N VAL A 164 16.61 10.96 12.09
CA VAL A 164 15.98 11.99 12.94
C VAL A 164 16.33 11.76 14.42
N MET A 165 16.32 10.52 14.89
CA MET A 165 16.71 10.20 16.27
C MET A 165 18.18 10.58 16.54
N VAL A 166 19.09 10.23 15.63
CA VAL A 166 20.52 10.57 15.75
C VAL A 166 20.73 12.08 15.73
N ALA A 167 20.10 12.79 14.80
CA ALA A 167 20.22 14.25 14.71
C ALA A 167 19.69 14.92 15.98
N THR A 168 18.52 14.51 16.46
CA THR A 168 17.90 15.05 17.68
C THR A 168 18.79 14.79 18.89
N TYR A 169 19.35 13.58 19.02
CA TYR A 169 20.27 13.22 20.09
C TYR A 169 21.55 14.09 20.06
N CYS A 170 22.15 14.27 18.88
CA CYS A 170 23.34 15.12 18.70
C CYS A 170 23.08 16.59 19.08
N ILE A 171 21.94 17.13 18.65
CA ILE A 171 21.52 18.50 18.99
C ILE A 171 21.27 18.63 20.49
N TYR A 172 20.53 17.69 21.08
CA TYR A 172 20.24 17.68 22.52
C TYR A 172 21.53 17.64 23.34
N ARG A 173 22.46 16.75 22.98
CA ARG A 173 23.76 16.63 23.64
C ARG A 173 24.58 17.92 23.51
N ARG A 174 24.61 18.55 22.33
CA ARG A 174 25.30 19.84 22.11
C ARG A 174 24.68 20.98 22.91
N LEU A 175 23.35 21.10 22.94
CA LEU A 175 22.68 22.19 23.66
C LEU A 175 22.79 22.03 25.18
N ASN A 176 22.75 20.81 25.70
CA ASN A 176 22.94 20.56 27.13
C ASN A 176 24.36 20.93 27.60
N LEU A 177 25.36 20.79 26.72
CA LEU A 177 26.75 21.20 26.99
C LEU A 177 26.97 22.72 26.98
N TYR A 178 26.05 23.53 26.45
CA TYR A 178 26.17 24.99 26.39
C TYR A 178 25.33 25.71 27.48
N ILE A 179 24.49 24.99 28.21
CA ILE A 179 23.60 25.53 29.25
C ILE A 179 24.19 25.36 30.66
N TRP A 180 25.28 24.60 30.79
CA TRP A 180 26.15 24.51 31.97
C TRP A 180 27.52 25.08 31.64
#